data_AF-T1EJ95-F1
#
_entry.id   AF-T1EJ95-F1
#
_cell.length_a   1.000
_cell.length_b   1.000
_cell.length_c   1.000
_cell.angle_alpha   90.00
_cell.angle_beta   90.00
_cell.angle_gamma   90.00
#
_symmetry.space_group_name_H-M   'P 1'
#
loop_
_entity.id
_entity.type
_entity.pdbx_description
1 polymer ?
#
loop_
_entity_poly.entity_id
_entity_poly.type
_entity_poly.pdbx_seq_one_letter_code
_entity_poly.pdbx_strand_id
1 'polypeptide(L)'
;TYYWSMGDISQAETASLLQIDENNTLPDWFNLHRQLCTDWVRDNPKIIGGPGRIVHIDESLVSSNKRTRNGRARLFRQRWLFGGIDNVSKEAFLEEVAQRDAATLLPIIQRHVLPGTTIWSDKWAAYANIPRVTGLAHDTVNHRYGCVAPNGVHTNAIENLWKCAKDKFK
;
A
#
# COMPACT_ATOMS: atom_id res chain seq x y z
N THR A 1 -5.78 -1.60 -25.57
CA THR A 1 -5.60 -2.22 -24.23
C THR A 1 -4.55 -3.29 -24.34
N TYR A 2 -3.51 -3.27 -23.52
CA TYR A 2 -2.41 -4.25 -23.64
C TYR A 2 -2.80 -5.57 -22.95
N TYR A 3 -2.52 -6.72 -23.58
CA TYR A 3 -2.96 -8.05 -23.10
C TYR A 3 -2.46 -8.38 -21.68
N TRP A 4 -1.27 -7.91 -21.32
CA TRP A 4 -0.66 -8.10 -19.99
C TRP A 4 -1.32 -7.26 -18.88
N SER A 5 -2.12 -6.24 -19.23
CA SER A 5 -2.86 -5.43 -18.27
C SER A 5 -4.30 -5.92 -18.06
N MET A 6 -4.72 -6.97 -18.78
CA MET A 6 -6.06 -7.54 -18.76
C MET A 6 -6.06 -8.81 -17.90
N GLY A 7 -6.12 -8.64 -16.57
CA GLY A 7 -6.31 -9.74 -15.62
C GLY A 7 -5.03 -10.45 -15.12
N ASP A 8 -5.22 -11.45 -14.26
CA ASP A 8 -4.16 -12.26 -13.63
C ASP A 8 -3.60 -13.35 -14.56
N ILE A 9 -3.25 -12.97 -15.80
CA ILE A 9 -2.66 -13.89 -16.76
C ILE A 9 -1.22 -14.19 -16.34
N SER A 10 -0.88 -15.47 -16.21
CA SER A 10 0.47 -15.89 -15.80
C SER A 10 1.49 -15.67 -16.93
N GLN A 11 2.79 -15.62 -16.60
CA GLN A 11 3.84 -15.59 -17.63
C GLN A 11 3.77 -16.84 -18.54
N ALA A 12 3.51 -18.02 -17.97
CA ALA A 12 3.38 -19.26 -18.75
C ALA A 12 2.20 -19.18 -19.74
N GLU A 13 1.06 -18.63 -19.30
CA GLU A 13 -0.11 -18.44 -20.15
C GLU A 13 0.15 -17.38 -21.24
N THR A 14 0.86 -16.31 -20.90
CA THR A 14 1.28 -15.28 -21.87
C THR A 14 2.25 -15.87 -22.91
N ALA A 15 3.20 -16.71 -22.49
CA ALA A 15 4.14 -17.40 -23.38
C ALA A 15 3.38 -18.31 -24.36
N SER A 16 2.41 -19.08 -23.86
CA SER A 16 1.57 -19.97 -24.65
C SER A 16 0.72 -19.21 -25.67
N LEU A 17 0.05 -18.13 -25.25
CA LEU A 17 -0.82 -17.33 -26.11
C LEU A 17 -0.05 -16.60 -27.23
N LEU A 18 1.13 -16.06 -26.90
CA LEU A 18 1.91 -15.24 -27.83
C LEU A 18 2.99 -16.04 -28.58
N GLN A 19 3.19 -17.31 -28.24
CA GLN A 19 4.24 -18.17 -28.79
C GLN A 19 5.65 -17.57 -28.63
N ILE A 20 5.92 -16.96 -27.48
CA ILE A 20 7.20 -16.30 -27.16
C ILE A 20 8.01 -17.19 -26.21
N ASP A 21 9.34 -17.16 -26.36
CA ASP A 21 10.26 -17.82 -25.43
C ASP A 21 10.02 -17.38 -23.98
N GLU A 22 9.71 -18.35 -23.13
CA GLU A 22 9.44 -18.18 -21.71
C GLU A 22 10.69 -17.89 -20.88
N ASN A 23 11.89 -18.20 -21.42
CA ASN A 23 13.11 -18.19 -20.64
C ASN A 23 13.83 -16.84 -20.63
N ASN A 24 13.72 -16.04 -21.70
CA ASN A 24 14.46 -14.78 -21.82
C ASN A 24 13.54 -13.60 -22.16
N THR A 25 12.93 -13.63 -23.35
CA THR A 25 12.22 -12.47 -23.91
C THR A 25 11.03 -12.08 -23.04
N LEU A 26 10.22 -13.04 -22.61
CA LEU A 26 9.02 -12.75 -21.84
C LEU A 26 9.32 -12.19 -20.44
N PRO A 27 10.22 -12.79 -19.62
CA PRO A 27 10.64 -12.20 -18.36
C PRO A 27 11.16 -10.76 -18.49
N ASP A 28 11.97 -10.47 -19.51
CA ASP A 28 12.54 -9.14 -19.75
C ASP A 28 11.44 -8.11 -20.04
N TRP A 29 10.48 -8.45 -20.90
CA TRP A 29 9.32 -7.59 -21.15
C TRP A 29 8.49 -7.34 -19.89
N PHE A 30 8.23 -8.36 -19.07
CA PHE A 30 7.52 -8.18 -17.80
C PHE A 30 8.30 -7.29 -16.82
N ASN A 31 9.63 -7.41 -16.79
CA ASN A 31 10.49 -6.57 -15.96
C ASN A 31 10.49 -5.12 -16.42
N LEU A 32 10.60 -4.88 -17.74
CA LEU A 32 10.51 -3.54 -18.33
C LEU A 32 9.19 -2.87 -17.98
N HIS A 33 8.05 -3.55 -18.16
CA HIS A 33 6.75 -2.98 -17.82
C HIS A 33 6.60 -2.69 -16.33
N ARG A 34 7.06 -3.61 -15.46
CA ARG A 34 7.08 -3.35 -14.00
C ARG A 34 7.92 -2.14 -13.65
N GLN A 35 9.07 -1.97 -14.31
CA GLN A 35 9.94 -0.83 -14.11
C GLN A 35 9.26 0.47 -14.55
N LEU A 36 8.66 0.50 -15.75
CA LEU A 36 7.90 1.65 -16.24
C LEU A 36 6.75 2.04 -15.30
N CYS A 37 5.98 1.06 -14.79
CA CYS A 37 4.94 1.31 -13.81
C CYS A 37 5.51 1.85 -12.49
N THR A 38 6.65 1.32 -12.04
CA THR A 38 7.33 1.77 -10.81
C THR A 38 7.81 3.21 -10.96
N ASP A 39 8.43 3.53 -12.10
CA ASP A 39 8.93 4.87 -12.39
C ASP A 39 7.76 5.86 -12.52
N TRP A 40 6.68 5.48 -13.21
CA TRP A 40 5.48 6.33 -13.30
C TRP A 40 4.87 6.62 -11.92
N VAL A 41 4.72 5.61 -11.05
CA VAL A 41 4.19 5.83 -9.69
C VAL A 41 5.12 6.71 -8.85
N ARG A 42 6.45 6.55 -9.01
CA ARG A 42 7.45 7.40 -8.34
C ARG A 42 7.30 8.86 -8.77
N ASP A 43 7.12 9.10 -10.06
CA ASP A 43 7.08 10.44 -10.65
C ASP A 43 5.70 11.10 -10.54
N ASN A 44 4.66 10.31 -10.26
CA ASN A 44 3.28 10.76 -10.11
C ASN A 44 2.75 10.37 -8.71
N PRO A 45 3.32 10.93 -7.63
CA PRO A 45 2.89 10.61 -6.28
C PRO A 45 1.41 10.95 -6.10
N LYS A 46 0.64 9.97 -5.63
CA LYS A 46 -0.80 10.15 -5.46
C LYS A 46 -1.09 11.03 -4.25
N ILE A 47 -1.69 12.20 -4.48
CA ILE A 47 -2.17 13.09 -3.43
C ILE A 47 -3.68 12.87 -3.24
N ILE A 48 -4.13 12.70 -2.00
CA ILE A 48 -5.51 12.34 -1.64
C ILE A 48 -6.07 13.24 -0.52
N GLY A 49 -7.37 13.11 -0.24
CA GLY A 49 -8.06 13.87 0.79
C GLY A 49 -8.58 15.22 0.31
N GLY A 50 -8.47 16.22 1.16
CA GLY A 50 -9.01 17.57 1.03
C GLY A 50 -9.99 17.96 2.16
N PRO A 51 -10.54 19.18 2.11
CA PRO A 51 -11.52 19.67 3.09
C PRO A 51 -12.72 18.74 3.26
N GLY A 52 -13.03 18.38 4.50
CA GLY A 52 -14.16 17.51 4.83
C GLY A 52 -13.96 16.04 4.44
N ARG A 53 -12.75 15.64 4.02
CA ARG A 53 -12.39 14.26 3.70
C ARG A 53 -11.78 13.55 4.89
N ILE A 54 -11.93 12.23 4.90
CA ILE A 54 -11.34 11.33 5.88
C ILE A 54 -10.38 10.40 5.14
N VAL A 55 -9.12 10.36 5.59
CA VAL A 55 -8.09 9.46 5.08
C VAL A 55 -7.68 8.50 6.18
N HIS A 56 -7.76 7.21 5.91
CA HIS A 56 -7.28 6.18 6.84
C HIS A 56 -5.81 5.90 6.51
N ILE A 57 -4.96 5.80 7.53
CA ILE A 57 -3.54 5.44 7.39
C ILE A 57 -3.20 4.25 8.27
N ASP A 58 -2.21 3.45 7.85
CA ASP A 58 -1.67 2.32 8.61
C ASP A 58 -0.34 1.85 7.99
N GLU A 59 0.42 1.03 8.72
CA GLU A 59 1.58 0.30 8.21
C GLU A 59 1.28 -1.19 8.06
N SER A 60 1.89 -1.80 7.05
CA SER A 60 1.75 -3.22 6.83
C SER A 60 3.04 -3.87 6.37
N LEU A 61 3.37 -4.99 7.02
CA LEU A 61 4.45 -5.86 6.59
C LEU A 61 3.99 -6.69 5.39
N VAL A 62 4.66 -6.52 4.25
CA VAL A 62 4.52 -7.41 3.09
C VAL A 62 5.67 -8.41 3.13
N SER A 63 5.34 -9.69 3.21
CA SER A 63 6.30 -10.78 3.23
C SER A 63 6.04 -11.71 2.05
N SER A 64 7.09 -12.06 1.32
CA SER A 64 7.04 -13.07 0.26
C SER A 64 7.70 -14.36 0.73
N ASN A 65 7.06 -15.49 0.45
CA ASN A 65 7.62 -16.82 0.66
C ASN A 65 8.27 -17.36 -0.61
N LYS A 66 9.40 -18.05 -0.48
CA LYS A 66 10.02 -18.82 -1.56
C LYS A 66 9.88 -20.30 -1.23
N ARG A 67 9.33 -21.08 -2.17
CA ARG A 67 9.33 -22.55 -2.07
C ARG A 67 10.75 -23.07 -2.23
N THR A 68 11.20 -23.87 -1.27
CA THR A 68 12.47 -24.58 -1.32
C THR A 68 12.33 -25.86 -2.14
N ARG A 69 13.48 -26.45 -2.54
CA ARG A 69 13.53 -27.67 -3.36
C ARG A 69 12.79 -28.87 -2.73
N ASN A 70 12.61 -28.87 -1.42
CA ASN A 70 11.84 -29.87 -0.66
C ASN A 70 10.37 -29.48 -0.41
N GLY A 71 9.82 -28.53 -1.18
CA GLY A 71 8.41 -28.14 -1.14
C GLY A 71 7.98 -27.24 0.03
N ARG A 72 8.90 -26.87 0.94
CA ARG A 72 8.59 -26.01 2.09
C ARG A 72 8.61 -24.53 1.70
N ALA A 73 7.65 -23.75 2.17
CA ALA A 73 7.71 -22.30 2.07
C ALA A 73 8.72 -21.76 3.11
N ARG A 74 9.70 -20.99 2.66
CA ARG A 74 10.57 -20.20 3.55
C ARG A 74 10.36 -18.72 3.30
N LEU A 75 10.33 -17.95 4.37
CA LEU A 75 10.36 -16.50 4.31
C LEU A 75 11.58 -16.04 3.49
N PHE A 76 11.35 -15.21 2.47
CA PHE A 76 12.41 -14.76 1.56
C PHE A 76 12.69 -13.27 1.69
N ARG A 77 11.66 -12.43 1.61
CA ARG A 77 11.78 -10.98 1.72
C ARG A 77 10.64 -10.43 2.56
N GLN A 78 10.98 -9.39 3.33
CA GLN A 78 10.07 -8.61 4.14
C GLN A 78 10.29 -7.14 3.81
N ARG A 79 9.21 -6.42 3.57
CA ARG A 79 9.21 -4.98 3.30
C ARG A 79 8.08 -4.35 4.09
N TRP A 80 8.36 -3.24 4.76
CA TRP A 80 7.32 -2.44 5.37
C TRP A 80 6.76 -1.49 4.33
N LEU A 81 5.44 -1.44 4.24
CA LEU A 81 4.73 -0.43 3.49
C LEU A 81 3.97 0.46 4.47
N PHE A 82 3.95 1.76 4.18
CA PHE A 82 3.03 2.71 4.75
C PHE A 82 2.03 3.12 3.68
N GLY A 83 0.77 3.30 4.05
CA GLY A 83 -0.27 3.60 3.07
C GLY A 83 -1.38 4.45 3.66
N GLY A 84 -2.09 5.13 2.76
CA GLY A 84 -3.28 5.88 3.09
C GLY A 84 -4.35 5.71 2.02
N ILE A 85 -5.61 5.69 2.44
CA ILE A 85 -6.77 5.58 1.56
C ILE A 85 -7.84 6.59 1.95
N ASP A 86 -8.35 7.33 0.96
CA ASP A 86 -9.48 8.22 1.15
C ASP A 86 -10.78 7.39 1.21
N ASN A 87 -11.57 7.64 2.26
CA ASN A 87 -12.72 6.79 2.57
C ASN A 87 -13.84 6.85 1.51
N VAL A 88 -13.89 7.88 0.66
CA VAL A 88 -14.99 8.06 -0.31
C VAL A 88 -14.54 7.74 -1.73
N SER A 89 -13.47 8.37 -2.20
CA SER A 89 -12.93 8.16 -3.56
C SER A 89 -12.26 6.80 -3.74
N LYS A 90 -11.84 6.18 -2.63
CA LYS A 90 -11.03 4.94 -2.61
C LYS A 90 -9.68 5.09 -3.30
N GLU A 91 -9.25 6.30 -3.60
CA GLU A 91 -7.88 6.58 -4.03
C GLU A 91 -6.93 6.36 -2.87
N ALA A 92 -5.76 5.77 -3.17
CA ALA A 92 -4.78 5.39 -2.17
C ALA A 92 -3.34 5.67 -2.63
N PHE A 93 -2.45 5.87 -1.66
CA PHE A 93 -1.02 5.81 -1.86
C PHE A 93 -0.44 4.65 -1.04
N LEU A 94 0.62 4.03 -1.55
CA LEU A 94 1.40 2.99 -0.88
C LEU A 94 2.88 3.31 -1.08
N GLU A 95 3.66 3.30 -0.01
CA GLU A 95 5.08 3.62 -0.05
C GLU A 95 5.89 2.63 0.78
N GLU A 96 6.99 2.12 0.21
CA GLU A 96 7.92 1.28 0.95
C GLU A 96 8.76 2.13 1.90
N VAL A 97 8.78 1.73 3.17
CA VAL A 97 9.51 2.43 4.23
C VAL A 97 10.48 1.47 4.91
N ALA A 98 11.70 1.93 5.16
CA ALA A 98 12.69 1.13 5.90
C ALA A 98 12.38 1.10 7.41
N GLN A 99 11.84 2.21 7.91
CA GLN A 99 11.49 2.41 9.32
C GLN A 99 10.07 2.96 9.40
N ARG A 100 9.42 2.73 10.53
CA ARG A 100 8.05 3.15 10.78
C ARG A 100 7.98 4.19 11.89
N ASP A 101 9.03 4.97 12.06
CA ASP A 101 9.04 6.01 13.09
C ASP A 101 8.34 7.29 12.61
N ALA A 102 8.04 8.19 13.54
CA ALA A 102 7.42 9.47 13.22
C ALA A 102 8.27 10.30 12.23
N ALA A 103 9.60 10.21 12.32
CA ALA A 103 10.52 10.93 11.44
C ALA A 103 10.38 10.50 9.97
N THR A 104 10.03 9.23 9.74
CA THR A 104 9.78 8.68 8.40
C THR A 104 8.34 8.94 7.94
N LEU A 105 7.36 8.71 8.81
CA LEU A 105 5.95 8.66 8.41
C LEU A 105 5.29 10.04 8.27
N LEU A 106 5.61 10.98 9.16
CA LEU A 106 4.99 12.31 9.13
C LEU A 106 5.29 13.09 7.83
N PRO A 107 6.53 13.09 7.29
CA PRO A 107 6.80 13.68 5.98
C PRO A 107 6.02 13.03 4.84
N ILE A 108 5.81 11.71 4.89
CA ILE A 108 5.02 10.99 3.89
C ILE A 108 3.57 11.47 3.93
N ILE A 109 2.98 11.57 5.13
CA ILE A 109 1.63 12.11 5.32
C ILE A 109 1.51 13.52 4.71
N GLN A 110 2.48 14.42 4.98
CA GLN A 110 2.46 15.78 4.44
C GLN A 110 2.53 15.83 2.91
N ARG A 111 3.27 14.91 2.28
CA ARG A 111 3.37 14.83 0.82
C ARG A 111 2.10 14.31 0.17
N HIS A 112 1.40 13.37 0.80
CA HIS A 112 0.30 12.63 0.18
C HIS A 112 -1.10 13.07 0.61
N VAL A 113 -1.25 13.79 1.72
CA VAL A 113 -2.56 14.16 2.27
C VAL A 113 -2.77 15.67 2.22
N LEU A 114 -3.84 16.09 1.56
CA LEU A 114 -4.18 17.51 1.40
C LEU A 114 -4.59 18.17 2.73
N PRO A 115 -4.30 19.48 2.89
CA PRO A 115 -4.82 20.27 4.01
C PRO A 115 -6.34 20.20 4.14
N GLY A 116 -6.84 20.30 5.37
CA GLY A 116 -8.27 20.22 5.69
C GLY A 116 -8.83 18.79 5.77
N THR A 117 -7.98 17.76 5.62
CA THR A 117 -8.33 16.36 5.87
C THR A 117 -8.26 15.99 7.34
N THR A 118 -9.16 15.09 7.75
CA THR A 118 -9.06 14.36 9.01
C THR A 118 -8.44 13.00 8.77
N ILE A 119 -7.34 12.71 9.47
CA ILE A 119 -6.68 11.41 9.44
C ILE A 119 -7.31 10.49 10.48
N TRP A 120 -7.60 9.26 10.09
CA TRP A 120 -7.99 8.16 10.98
C TRP A 120 -6.89 7.10 11.01
N SER A 121 -6.43 6.73 12.21
CA SER A 121 -5.44 5.65 12.39
C SER A 121 -5.73 4.86 13.68
N ASP A 122 -4.92 3.84 13.93
CA ASP A 122 -4.82 3.27 15.27
C ASP A 122 -4.13 4.25 16.25
N LYS A 123 -4.07 3.89 17.52
CA LYS A 123 -3.45 4.72 18.57
C LYS A 123 -1.93 4.52 18.68
N TRP A 124 -1.22 4.44 17.56
CA TRP A 124 0.23 4.24 17.59
C TRP A 124 1.02 5.53 17.89
N ALA A 125 2.13 5.39 18.63
CA ALA A 125 2.90 6.53 19.14
C ALA A 125 3.55 7.37 18.03
N ALA A 126 3.88 6.76 16.89
CA ALA A 126 4.44 7.49 15.74
C ALA A 126 3.46 8.55 15.19
N TYR A 127 2.15 8.33 15.36
CA TYR A 127 1.11 9.23 14.88
C TYR A 127 0.74 10.35 15.85
N ALA A 128 1.23 10.31 17.09
CA ALA A 128 0.81 11.25 18.15
C ALA A 128 1.03 12.74 17.79
N ASN A 129 2.00 13.03 16.91
CA ASN A 129 2.36 14.40 16.52
C ASN A 129 1.79 14.83 15.16
N ILE A 130 0.89 14.06 14.54
CA ILE A 130 0.29 14.42 13.25
C ILE A 130 -0.27 15.86 13.27
N PRO A 131 -1.16 16.26 14.19
CA PRO A 131 -1.74 17.60 14.15
C PRO A 131 -0.70 18.71 14.28
N ARG A 132 0.31 18.50 15.11
CA ARG A 132 1.36 19.49 15.37
C ARG A 132 2.30 19.67 14.18
N VAL A 133 2.63 18.59 13.47
CA VAL A 133 3.61 18.60 12.37
C VAL A 133 2.96 18.92 11.03
N THR A 134 1.78 18.37 10.78
CA THR A 134 1.12 18.46 9.46
C THR A 134 0.00 19.50 9.42
N GLY A 135 -0.53 19.92 10.57
CA GLY A 135 -1.71 20.78 10.66
C GLY A 135 -3.03 20.04 10.35
N LEU A 136 -2.99 18.73 10.16
CA LEU A 136 -4.17 17.89 9.86
C LEU A 136 -4.87 17.47 11.15
N ALA A 137 -6.20 17.38 11.11
CA ALA A 137 -6.95 16.79 12.21
C ALA A 137 -6.62 15.28 12.28
N HIS A 138 -6.62 14.71 13.49
CA HIS A 138 -6.28 13.31 13.71
C HIS A 138 -7.18 12.70 14.76
N ASP A 139 -7.92 11.68 14.35
CA ASP A 139 -8.70 10.83 15.25
C ASP A 139 -8.12 9.42 15.27
N THR A 140 -8.24 8.76 16.42
CA THR A 140 -7.66 7.42 16.62
C THR A 140 -8.69 6.42 17.12
N VAL A 141 -8.59 5.19 16.64
CA VAL A 141 -9.22 4.03 17.27
C VAL A 141 -8.20 3.29 18.14
N ASN A 142 -8.64 2.76 19.27
CA ASN A 142 -7.81 1.92 20.12
C ASN A 142 -8.30 0.48 20.09
N HIS A 143 -7.59 -0.35 19.33
CA HIS A 143 -7.90 -1.76 19.14
C HIS A 143 -7.86 -2.62 20.41
N ARG A 144 -7.30 -2.11 21.52
CA ARG A 144 -7.44 -2.75 22.83
C ARG A 144 -8.88 -2.76 23.33
N TYR A 145 -9.68 -1.75 22.98
CA TYR A 145 -11.04 -1.55 23.47
C TYR A 145 -12.12 -1.86 22.42
N GLY A 146 -11.77 -1.94 21.14
CA GLY A 146 -12.67 -2.32 20.06
C GLY A 146 -12.16 -1.91 18.68
N CYS A 147 -12.86 -2.35 17.63
CA CYS A 147 -12.53 -1.99 16.24
C CYS A 147 -13.15 -0.67 15.76
N VAL A 148 -14.06 -0.11 16.56
CA VAL A 148 -14.72 1.18 16.30
C VAL A 148 -14.69 1.98 17.61
N ALA A 149 -14.22 3.22 17.54
CA ALA A 149 -14.22 4.12 18.68
C ALA A 149 -15.66 4.65 18.95
N PRO A 150 -15.95 5.16 20.17
CA PRO A 150 -17.28 5.70 20.49
C PRO A 150 -17.75 6.84 19.57
N ASN A 151 -16.82 7.59 18.99
CA ASN A 151 -17.10 8.65 18.01
C ASN A 151 -17.20 8.15 16.55
N GLY A 152 -17.20 6.83 16.34
CA GLY A 152 -17.35 6.20 15.02
C GLY A 152 -16.05 5.99 14.24
N VAL A 153 -14.90 6.41 14.77
CA VAL A 153 -13.59 6.26 14.10
C VAL A 153 -13.21 4.79 13.99
N HIS A 154 -12.74 4.37 12.82
CA HIS A 154 -12.29 2.99 12.55
C HIS A 154 -11.26 2.95 11.41
N THR A 155 -10.57 1.83 11.22
CA THR A 155 -9.51 1.65 10.20
C THR A 155 -9.89 0.69 9.06
N ASN A 156 -11.15 0.24 8.99
CA ASN A 156 -11.61 -0.77 8.02
C ASN A 156 -11.20 -0.54 6.54
N ALA A 157 -11.20 0.70 6.06
CA ALA A 157 -10.83 0.97 4.66
C ALA A 157 -9.36 0.63 4.36
N ILE A 158 -8.44 0.99 5.25
CA ILE A 158 -7.01 0.71 5.08
C ILE A 158 -6.71 -0.78 5.32
N GLU A 159 -7.41 -1.43 6.26
CA GLU A 159 -7.33 -2.89 6.45
C GLU A 159 -7.76 -3.68 5.21
N ASN A 160 -8.85 -3.25 4.56
CA ASN A 160 -9.30 -3.83 3.30
C ASN A 160 -8.31 -3.58 2.16
N LEU A 161 -7.70 -2.38 2.09
CA LEU A 161 -6.64 -2.11 1.12
C LEU A 161 -5.48 -3.08 1.30
N TRP A 162 -5.02 -3.30 2.54
CA TRP A 162 -3.94 -4.25 2.81
C TRP A 162 -4.29 -5.68 2.45
N LYS A 163 -5.53 -6.10 2.68
CA LYS A 163 -6.01 -7.41 2.25
C LYS A 163 -5.85 -7.58 0.74
N CYS A 164 -6.29 -6.60 -0.05
CA CYS A 164 -6.16 -6.62 -1.51
C CYS A 164 -4.69 -6.56 -1.96
N ALA A 165 -3.90 -5.66 -1.38
CA ALA A 165 -2.49 -5.48 -1.75
C ALA A 165 -1.63 -6.72 -1.47
N LYS A 166 -1.98 -7.49 -0.42
CA LYS A 166 -1.22 -8.68 0.00
C LYS A 166 -1.69 -9.98 -0.62
N ASP A 167 -2.82 -9.98 -1.32
CA ASP A 167 -3.46 -11.23 -1.75
C ASP A 167 -2.55 -12.09 -2.63
N LYS A 168 -1.72 -11.44 -3.46
CA LYS A 168 -0.76 -12.10 -4.38
C LYS A 168 0.58 -12.50 -3.74
N PHE A 169 0.81 -12.15 -2.47
CA PHE A 169 2.06 -12.46 -1.76
C PHE A 169 1.94 -13.67 -0.82
N LYS A 170 0.73 -14.23 -0.67
CA LYS A 170 0.45 -15.36 0.21
C LYS A 170 0.94 -16.69 -0.38
#